data_AF-A0AAV5TWN8-F1
#
_entry.id   AF-A0AAV5TWN8-F1
#
_cell.length_a   1.000
_cell.length_b   1.000
_cell.length_c   1.000
_cell.angle_alpha   90.00
_cell.angle_beta   90.00
_cell.angle_gamma   90.00
#
_symmetry.space_group_name_H-M   'P 1'
#
loop_
_entity.id
_entity.type
_entity.pdbx_description
1 polymer ?
#
loop_
_entity_poly.entity_id
_entity_poly.type
_entity_poly.pdbx_seq_one_letter_code
_entity_poly.pdbx_strand_id
1 'polypeptide(L)'
;PSSPRRKVGTRIASKMAANDGKEMTIDIQMEEGEPLGATPNDKMIVTKVQAGTISERKLKVGDQILRVNDTVIKDTRHFFAQLRFAPPCARLAIFRDEKKAEELTSRLHIPADREPNITRRDGFSYELVKMVWKEGGPKLGLGIKHFQNRVLVSKTEPASISAENLKIGDHIVDINGQPVTDKDVARGILVKGLQARGEVTMVIERPETMEAKHWVQRALTVQTAQPPSVRMNSDVRDIAQKERARLAAKVGKELKSILGGQKRPAAVAIDDRQLGHIIASDNEGKNLRAVKK
;
A
#
# COMPACT_ATOMS: atom_id res chain seq x y z
N PRO A 1 -9.19 -71.36 -8.70
CA PRO A 1 -8.98 -70.83 -10.07
C PRO A 1 -9.72 -69.51 -10.27
N SER A 2 -8.95 -68.44 -10.34
CA SER A 2 -9.28 -67.05 -10.07
C SER A 2 -9.96 -66.31 -11.22
N SER A 3 -11.07 -65.64 -10.92
CA SER A 3 -11.67 -64.58 -11.74
C SER A 3 -10.86 -63.29 -11.65
N PRO A 4 -10.52 -62.61 -12.76
CA PRO A 4 -9.86 -61.31 -12.68
C PRO A 4 -10.88 -60.16 -12.69
N ARG A 5 -10.91 -59.40 -11.58
CA ARG A 5 -11.57 -58.10 -11.45
C ARG A 5 -10.89 -57.07 -12.36
N ARG A 6 -11.60 -56.51 -13.34
CA ARG A 6 -11.19 -55.30 -14.07
C ARG A 6 -11.29 -54.09 -13.13
N LYS A 7 -10.16 -53.55 -12.69
CA LYS A 7 -10.09 -52.23 -12.05
C LYS A 7 -10.16 -51.14 -13.13
N VAL A 8 -11.22 -50.35 -13.10
CA VAL A 8 -11.36 -49.10 -13.85
C VAL A 8 -10.49 -48.05 -13.16
N GLY A 9 -9.33 -47.76 -13.74
CA GLY A 9 -8.45 -46.70 -13.29
C GLY A 9 -8.82 -45.38 -13.97
N THR A 10 -9.60 -44.56 -13.28
CA THR A 10 -9.91 -43.19 -13.70
C THR A 10 -8.65 -42.34 -13.62
N ARG A 11 -7.97 -42.09 -14.75
CA ARG A 11 -6.93 -41.07 -14.87
C ARG A 11 -7.61 -39.70 -14.90
N ILE A 12 -7.70 -39.06 -13.74
CA ILE A 12 -7.94 -37.61 -13.64
C ILE A 12 -6.63 -36.93 -14.02
N ALA A 13 -6.42 -36.66 -15.30
CA ALA A 13 -5.35 -35.80 -15.77
C ALA A 13 -5.81 -34.34 -15.56
N SER A 14 -5.46 -33.78 -14.40
CA SER A 14 -5.54 -32.34 -14.17
C SER A 14 -4.52 -31.66 -15.09
N LYS A 15 -5.04 -30.86 -16.01
CA LYS A 15 -4.31 -30.06 -17.00
C LYS A 15 -3.55 -28.95 -16.26
N MET A 16 -2.32 -29.20 -15.83
CA MET A 16 -1.42 -28.15 -15.36
C MET A 16 -0.96 -27.33 -16.55
N ALA A 17 -1.19 -26.02 -16.49
CA ALA A 17 -0.66 -25.05 -17.45
C ALA A 17 0.86 -25.24 -17.58
N ALA A 18 1.36 -25.13 -18.81
CA ALA A 18 2.79 -25.19 -19.12
C ALA A 18 3.54 -24.18 -18.24
N ASN A 19 4.27 -24.69 -17.26
CA ASN A 19 4.98 -23.91 -16.26
C ASN A 19 6.41 -23.78 -16.80
N ASP A 20 6.76 -22.64 -17.40
CA ASP A 20 8.12 -22.33 -17.89
C ASP A 20 9.12 -22.08 -16.73
N GLY A 21 8.94 -22.74 -15.59
CA GLY A 21 9.82 -22.57 -14.44
C GLY A 21 10.91 -23.62 -14.38
N LYS A 22 12.07 -23.23 -13.86
CA LYS A 22 13.24 -24.09 -13.67
C LYS A 22 13.38 -24.44 -12.19
N GLU A 23 13.54 -25.73 -11.91
CA GLU A 23 13.99 -26.18 -10.60
C GLU A 23 15.50 -25.96 -10.49
N MET A 24 15.94 -25.35 -9.40
CA MET A 24 17.34 -25.04 -9.16
C MET A 24 17.68 -25.26 -7.70
N THR A 25 18.90 -25.73 -7.46
CA THR A 25 19.43 -25.97 -6.11
C THR A 25 20.42 -24.85 -5.78
N ILE A 26 20.25 -24.25 -4.61
CA ILE A 26 21.08 -23.16 -4.12
C ILE A 26 21.67 -23.57 -2.78
N ASP A 27 23.00 -23.51 -2.67
CA ASP A 27 23.68 -23.72 -1.41
C ASP A 27 23.92 -22.36 -0.73
N ILE A 28 23.41 -22.20 0.48
CA ILE A 28 23.53 -20.99 1.31
C ILE A 28 24.42 -21.33 2.49
N GLN A 29 25.60 -20.72 2.55
CA GLN A 29 26.46 -20.80 3.73
C GLN A 29 25.82 -19.93 4.81
N MET A 30 25.52 -20.52 5.95
CA MET A 30 24.86 -19.85 7.07
C MET A 30 25.77 -19.93 8.30
N GLU A 31 26.02 -18.78 8.92
CA GLU A 31 26.67 -18.73 10.22
C GLU A 31 25.64 -18.91 11.34
N GLU A 32 26.08 -19.45 12.48
CA GLU A 32 25.21 -19.74 13.61
C GLU A 32 24.63 -18.44 14.18
N GLY A 33 23.31 -18.26 14.05
CA GLY A 33 22.58 -17.08 14.54
C GLY A 33 22.27 -16.02 13.50
N GLU A 34 22.77 -16.12 12.27
CA GLU A 34 22.43 -15.18 11.20
C GLU A 34 21.07 -15.53 10.55
N PRO A 35 20.11 -14.60 10.47
CA PRO A 35 18.85 -14.86 9.80
C PRO A 35 19.07 -14.93 8.29
N LEU A 36 18.44 -15.91 7.64
CA LEU A 36 18.47 -16.04 6.18
C LEU A 36 18.03 -14.74 5.47
N GLY A 37 17.08 -13.99 6.05
CA GLY A 37 16.61 -12.71 5.50
C GLY A 37 15.56 -12.82 4.40
N ALA A 38 15.13 -14.04 4.04
CA ALA A 38 14.02 -14.30 3.13
C ALA A 38 12.75 -14.65 3.93
N THR A 39 11.63 -13.99 3.60
CA THR A 39 10.32 -14.28 4.20
C THR A 39 9.43 -14.94 3.16
N PRO A 40 9.13 -16.25 3.30
CA PRO A 40 8.15 -16.93 2.46
C PRO A 40 6.71 -16.73 2.95
N ASN A 41 5.75 -16.81 2.02
CA ASN A 41 4.32 -16.87 2.34
C ASN A 41 3.85 -18.31 2.67
N ASP A 42 2.55 -18.48 2.93
CA ASP A 42 1.94 -19.79 3.24
C ASP A 42 2.11 -20.84 2.12
N LYS A 43 2.42 -20.42 0.90
CA LYS A 43 2.70 -21.30 -0.25
C LYS A 43 4.19 -21.52 -0.47
N MET A 44 5.04 -21.14 0.49
CA MET A 44 6.50 -21.22 0.40
C MET A 44 7.11 -20.37 -0.72
N ILE A 45 6.40 -19.34 -1.19
CA ILE A 45 6.92 -18.39 -2.18
C ILE A 45 7.57 -17.22 -1.44
N VAL A 46 8.82 -16.91 -1.76
CA VAL A 46 9.56 -15.79 -1.20
C VAL A 46 8.89 -14.48 -1.62
N THR A 47 8.32 -13.75 -0.66
CA THR A 47 7.66 -12.46 -0.92
C THR A 47 8.58 -11.29 -0.64
N LYS A 48 9.50 -11.44 0.32
CA LYS A 48 10.42 -10.38 0.72
C LYS A 48 11.81 -10.94 0.96
N VAL A 49 12.80 -10.23 0.45
CA VAL A 49 14.21 -10.45 0.74
C VAL A 49 14.77 -9.19 1.37
N GLN A 50 15.40 -9.32 2.53
CA GLN A 50 16.00 -8.21 3.27
C GLN A 50 17.36 -7.84 2.67
N ALA A 51 17.58 -6.55 2.42
CA ALA A 51 18.85 -6.04 1.94
C ALA A 51 19.95 -6.23 2.99
N GLY A 52 21.15 -6.60 2.56
CA GLY A 52 22.30 -6.89 3.42
C GLY A 52 22.34 -8.30 4.01
N THR A 53 21.42 -9.20 3.61
CA THR A 53 21.41 -10.60 4.06
C THR A 53 21.96 -11.55 3.01
N ILE A 54 22.38 -12.75 3.43
CA ILE A 54 22.92 -13.78 2.52
C ILE A 54 21.92 -14.15 1.41
N SER A 55 20.61 -14.02 1.69
CA SER A 55 19.55 -14.27 0.71
C SER A 55 19.51 -13.28 -0.44
N GLU A 56 19.95 -12.03 -0.27
CA GLU A 56 19.80 -10.98 -1.29
C GLU A 56 20.46 -11.35 -2.63
N ARG A 57 21.61 -12.03 -2.57
CA ARG A 57 22.35 -12.44 -3.78
C ARG A 57 21.87 -13.77 -4.36
N LYS A 58 21.20 -14.60 -3.56
CA LYS A 58 20.91 -16.00 -3.90
C LYS A 58 19.43 -16.24 -4.22
N LEU A 59 18.54 -15.69 -3.40
CA LEU A 59 17.10 -15.80 -3.53
C LEU A 59 16.51 -14.54 -4.16
N LYS A 60 15.50 -14.73 -4.99
CA LYS A 60 14.71 -13.66 -5.61
C LYS A 60 13.26 -13.73 -5.12
N VAL A 61 12.58 -12.60 -5.14
CA VAL A 61 11.14 -12.53 -4.91
C VAL A 61 10.42 -13.34 -5.98
N GLY A 62 9.49 -14.20 -5.56
CA GLY A 62 8.79 -15.15 -6.42
C GLY A 62 9.40 -16.56 -6.46
N ASP A 63 10.58 -16.78 -5.85
CA ASP A 63 11.16 -18.12 -5.73
C ASP A 63 10.28 -18.99 -4.82
N GLN A 64 9.89 -20.17 -5.31
CA GLN A 64 9.14 -21.14 -4.50
C GLN A 64 10.08 -22.15 -3.88
N ILE A 65 10.11 -22.23 -2.55
CA ILE A 65 10.95 -23.17 -1.81
C ILE A 65 10.26 -24.53 -1.75
N LEU A 66 10.91 -25.54 -2.30
CA LEU A 66 10.41 -26.92 -2.32
C LEU A 66 11.04 -27.76 -1.19
N ARG A 67 12.36 -27.64 -1.01
CA ARG A 67 13.12 -28.46 -0.05
C ARG A 67 14.24 -27.68 0.62
N VAL A 68 14.57 -28.09 1.85
CA VAL A 68 15.74 -27.63 2.62
C VAL A 68 16.53 -28.87 3.04
N ASN A 69 17.82 -28.96 2.70
CA ASN A 69 18.71 -30.07 3.08
C ASN A 69 18.05 -31.45 2.89
N ASP A 70 17.52 -31.69 1.70
CA ASP A 70 16.83 -32.92 1.28
C ASP A 70 15.45 -33.18 1.91
N THR A 71 14.98 -32.31 2.81
CA THR A 71 13.66 -32.40 3.43
C THR A 71 12.62 -31.57 2.66
N VAL A 72 11.51 -32.20 2.27
CA VAL A 72 10.38 -31.49 1.63
C VAL A 72 9.67 -30.62 2.65
N ILE A 73 9.53 -29.34 2.33
CA ILE A 73 8.86 -28.37 3.19
C ILE A 73 7.37 -28.37 2.89
N LYS A 74 6.56 -28.29 3.95
CA LYS A 74 5.09 -28.24 3.86
C LYS A 74 4.57 -26.90 4.33
N ASP A 75 5.07 -26.44 5.48
CA ASP A 75 4.62 -25.21 6.15
C ASP A 75 5.79 -24.27 6.45
N THR A 76 5.47 -22.99 6.64
CA THR A 76 6.42 -21.96 7.06
C THR A 76 7.11 -22.28 8.39
N ARG A 77 6.38 -22.85 9.37
CA ARG A 77 6.98 -23.29 10.64
C ARG A 77 8.00 -24.40 10.44
N HIS A 78 7.69 -25.35 9.55
CA HIS A 78 8.59 -26.45 9.22
C HIS A 78 9.84 -25.92 8.52
N PHE A 79 9.69 -24.94 7.62
CA PHE A 79 10.81 -24.24 6.99
C PHE A 79 11.78 -23.65 8.01
N PHE A 80 11.29 -22.82 8.94
CA PHE A 80 12.14 -22.17 9.94
C PHE A 80 12.77 -23.18 10.91
N ALA A 81 12.06 -24.28 11.23
CA ALA A 81 12.62 -25.35 12.03
C ALA A 81 13.80 -26.03 11.32
N GLN A 82 13.63 -26.40 10.04
CA GLN A 82 14.71 -27.04 9.26
C GLN A 82 15.89 -26.09 9.05
N LEU A 83 15.62 -24.81 8.80
CA LEU A 83 16.64 -23.79 8.62
C LEU A 83 17.51 -23.58 9.87
N ARG A 84 16.93 -23.74 11.08
CA ARG A 84 17.68 -23.65 12.35
C ARG A 84 18.74 -24.74 12.50
N PHE A 85 18.51 -25.92 11.92
CA PHE A 85 19.46 -27.05 11.96
C PHE A 85 20.31 -27.15 10.68
N ALA A 86 20.16 -26.20 9.76
CA ALA A 86 20.88 -26.17 8.50
C ALA A 86 22.33 -25.61 8.55
N PRO A 87 22.77 -24.80 9.53
CA PRO A 87 24.16 -24.38 9.60
C PRO A 87 25.12 -25.59 9.66
N PRO A 88 26.27 -25.56 8.96
CA PRO A 88 26.89 -24.42 8.27
C PRO A 88 26.43 -24.19 6.82
N CYS A 89 25.64 -25.09 6.23
CA CYS A 89 25.22 -25.03 4.81
C CYS A 89 23.75 -25.43 4.63
N ALA A 90 22.91 -24.49 4.22
CA ALA A 90 21.52 -24.72 3.82
C ALA A 90 21.40 -24.88 2.30
N ARG A 91 21.17 -26.10 1.83
CA ARG A 91 20.82 -26.45 0.46
C ARG A 91 19.32 -26.29 0.24
N LEU A 92 18.93 -25.27 -0.52
CA LEU A 92 17.54 -25.02 -0.88
C LEU A 92 17.27 -25.51 -2.31
N ALA A 93 16.31 -26.41 -2.47
CA ALA A 93 15.72 -26.68 -3.77
C ALA A 93 14.58 -25.69 -3.98
N ILE A 94 14.72 -24.82 -4.97
CA ILE A 94 13.72 -23.81 -5.32
C ILE A 94 13.21 -24.02 -6.74
N PHE A 95 12.00 -23.54 -6.99
CA PHE A 95 11.41 -23.43 -8.31
C PHE A 95 11.27 -21.96 -8.65
N ARG A 96 11.98 -21.52 -9.70
CA ARG A 96 11.95 -20.15 -10.19
C ARG A 96 11.18 -20.10 -11.50
N ASP A 97 10.06 -19.39 -11.48
CA ASP A 97 9.28 -19.04 -12.65
C ASP A 97 9.52 -17.57 -12.94
N GLU A 98 10.33 -17.28 -13.97
CA GLU A 98 10.77 -15.91 -14.29
C GLU A 98 9.59 -14.97 -14.54
N LYS A 99 8.54 -15.45 -15.23
CA LYS A 99 7.33 -14.64 -15.51
C LYS A 99 6.58 -14.31 -14.23
N LYS A 100 6.37 -15.30 -13.35
CA LYS A 100 5.71 -15.05 -12.05
C LYS A 100 6.57 -14.20 -11.12
N ALA A 101 7.88 -14.39 -11.12
CA ALA A 101 8.81 -13.63 -10.31
C ALA A 101 8.84 -12.14 -10.72
N GLU A 102 8.87 -11.86 -12.03
CA GLU A 102 8.77 -10.50 -12.56
C GLU A 102 7.43 -9.86 -12.20
N GLU A 103 6.32 -10.59 -12.33
CA GLU A 103 4.99 -10.09 -11.95
C GLU A 103 4.92 -9.75 -10.45
N LEU A 104 5.42 -10.65 -9.59
CA LEU A 104 5.38 -10.48 -8.13
C LEU A 104 6.31 -9.34 -7.69
N THR A 105 7.48 -9.24 -8.30
CA THR A 105 8.42 -8.12 -8.09
C THR A 105 7.79 -6.81 -8.53
N SER A 106 7.13 -6.77 -9.69
CA SER A 106 6.45 -5.55 -10.18
C SER A 106 5.28 -5.13 -9.29
N ARG A 107 4.57 -6.09 -8.70
CA ARG A 107 3.49 -5.82 -7.74
C ARG A 107 4.03 -5.28 -6.41
N LEU A 108 5.21 -5.69 -5.98
CA LEU A 108 5.79 -5.25 -4.70
C LEU A 108 6.67 -4.00 -4.85
N HIS A 109 7.15 -3.73 -6.06
CA HIS A 109 7.94 -2.54 -6.35
C HIS A 109 7.02 -1.33 -6.54
N ILE A 110 7.06 -0.45 -5.55
CA ILE A 110 6.32 0.81 -5.58
C ILE A 110 7.21 1.89 -6.20
N PRO A 111 6.76 2.59 -7.24
CA PRO A 111 7.52 3.69 -7.84
C PRO A 111 7.82 4.78 -6.80
N ALA A 112 9.02 5.37 -6.85
CA ALA A 112 9.47 6.45 -5.96
C ALA A 112 8.47 7.62 -5.88
N ASP A 113 7.83 7.94 -7.01
CA ASP A 113 6.82 9.01 -7.09
C ASP A 113 5.59 8.77 -6.21
N ARG A 114 5.31 7.52 -5.85
CA ARG A 114 4.17 7.12 -5.02
C ARG A 114 4.53 6.87 -3.56
N GLU A 115 5.81 6.72 -3.23
CA GLU A 115 6.27 6.59 -1.85
C GLU A 115 5.78 7.70 -0.90
N PRO A 116 5.73 9.00 -1.27
CA PRO A 116 5.23 10.03 -0.36
C PRO A 116 3.74 9.90 -0.01
N ASN A 117 2.97 9.16 -0.81
CA ASN A 117 1.55 8.89 -0.50
C ASN A 117 1.40 7.78 0.56
N ILE A 118 2.46 7.04 0.86
CA ILE A 118 2.41 5.84 1.69
C ILE A 118 2.90 6.14 3.09
N THR A 119 2.04 5.91 4.07
CA THR A 119 2.43 5.89 5.48
C THR A 119 2.68 4.45 5.90
N ARG A 120 3.93 3.97 5.81
CA ARG A 120 4.26 2.57 6.17
C ARG A 120 3.93 2.30 7.64
N ARG A 121 3.23 1.19 7.90
CA ARG A 121 2.77 0.77 9.23
C ARG A 121 3.13 -0.69 9.44
N ASP A 122 3.46 -1.02 10.68
CA ASP A 122 3.74 -2.39 11.06
C ASP A 122 2.48 -3.26 10.91
N GLY A 123 2.68 -4.48 10.39
CA GLY A 123 1.61 -5.43 10.13
C GLY A 123 0.79 -5.20 8.87
N PHE A 124 1.19 -4.23 8.04
CA PHE A 124 0.62 -3.99 6.71
C PHE A 124 1.70 -4.10 5.62
N SER A 125 1.36 -4.74 4.51
CA SER A 125 2.16 -4.71 3.28
C SER A 125 1.55 -3.77 2.25
N TYR A 126 2.38 -3.29 1.34
CA TYR A 126 1.98 -2.37 0.30
C TYR A 126 2.27 -2.99 -1.06
N GLU A 127 1.26 -2.99 -1.93
CA GLU A 127 1.34 -3.61 -3.25
C GLU A 127 0.84 -2.59 -4.29
N LEU A 128 1.52 -2.53 -5.43
CA LEU A 128 1.06 -1.85 -6.63
C LEU A 128 0.18 -2.81 -7.45
N VAL A 129 -1.07 -2.42 -7.65
CA VAL A 129 -2.05 -3.21 -8.40
C VAL A 129 -2.43 -2.45 -9.67
N LYS A 130 -2.38 -3.14 -10.80
CA LYS A 130 -2.82 -2.63 -12.10
C LYS A 130 -4.13 -3.33 -12.49
N MET A 131 -5.20 -2.56 -12.63
CA MET A 131 -6.48 -3.02 -13.16
C MET A 131 -6.63 -2.55 -14.60
N VAL A 132 -7.02 -3.47 -15.48
CA VAL A 132 -7.27 -3.20 -16.89
C VAL A 132 -8.73 -3.54 -17.18
N TRP A 133 -9.47 -2.58 -17.73
CA TRP A 133 -10.83 -2.75 -18.21
C TRP A 133 -10.84 -2.73 -19.74
N LYS A 134 -11.49 -3.74 -20.32
CA LYS A 134 -11.70 -3.85 -21.76
C LYS A 134 -13.16 -3.57 -22.07
N GLU A 135 -13.44 -2.93 -23.21
CA GLU A 135 -14.81 -2.70 -23.67
C GLU A 135 -15.56 -4.05 -23.81
N GLY A 136 -16.77 -4.12 -23.27
CA GLY A 136 -17.54 -5.37 -23.19
C GLY A 136 -16.99 -6.39 -22.17
N GLY A 137 -15.94 -6.03 -21.42
CA GLY A 137 -15.36 -6.86 -20.37
C GLY A 137 -16.19 -6.91 -19.08
N PRO A 138 -15.72 -7.67 -18.08
CA PRO A 138 -16.41 -7.78 -16.80
C PRO A 138 -16.59 -6.41 -16.14
N LYS A 139 -17.70 -6.24 -15.42
CA LYS A 139 -17.91 -5.06 -14.59
C LYS A 139 -16.81 -4.93 -13.53
N LEU A 140 -16.59 -3.71 -13.05
CA LEU A 140 -15.61 -3.44 -11.99
C LEU A 140 -15.91 -4.26 -10.73
N GLY A 141 -17.18 -4.33 -10.30
CA GLY A 141 -17.62 -5.18 -9.18
C GLY A 141 -17.01 -4.79 -7.82
N LEU A 142 -16.67 -3.51 -7.63
CA LEU A 142 -16.00 -3.01 -6.43
C LEU A 142 -16.98 -2.31 -5.47
N GLY A 143 -17.05 -2.80 -4.24
CA GLY A 143 -17.63 -2.10 -3.10
C GLY A 143 -16.52 -1.45 -2.26
N ILE A 144 -16.62 -0.14 -2.05
CA ILE A 144 -15.72 0.62 -1.17
C ILE A 144 -16.48 1.25 -0.01
N LYS A 145 -15.81 1.37 1.12
CA LYS A 145 -16.30 2.01 2.34
C LYS A 145 -15.29 3.04 2.82
N HIS A 146 -15.79 4.20 3.21
CA HIS A 146 -14.98 5.22 3.87
C HIS A 146 -14.97 4.97 5.39
N PHE A 147 -13.79 4.99 6.00
CA PHE A 147 -13.62 4.90 7.45
C PHE A 147 -12.36 5.65 7.87
N GLN A 148 -12.47 6.66 8.75
CA GLN A 148 -11.32 7.41 9.29
C GLN A 148 -10.33 7.92 8.21
N ASN A 149 -10.83 8.61 7.19
CA ASN A 149 -10.02 9.11 6.05
C ASN A 149 -9.34 8.01 5.21
N ARG A 150 -9.85 6.78 5.29
CA ARG A 150 -9.36 5.62 4.53
C ARG A 150 -10.46 5.06 3.66
N VAL A 151 -10.09 4.60 2.46
CA VAL A 151 -11.00 3.93 1.54
C VAL A 151 -10.72 2.42 1.55
N LEU A 152 -11.57 1.68 2.24
CA LEU A 152 -11.45 0.24 2.40
C LEU A 152 -12.31 -0.50 1.37
N VAL A 153 -11.79 -1.58 0.81
CA VAL A 153 -12.56 -2.51 -0.02
C VAL A 153 -13.52 -3.28 0.89
N SER A 154 -14.82 -3.03 0.75
CA SER A 154 -15.86 -3.66 1.56
C SER A 154 -16.40 -4.93 0.94
N LYS A 155 -16.47 -4.98 -0.39
CA LYS A 155 -17.01 -6.11 -1.15
C LYS A 155 -16.34 -6.19 -2.51
N THR A 156 -16.09 -7.40 -2.97
CA THR A 156 -15.73 -7.69 -4.35
C THR A 156 -16.75 -8.65 -4.92
N GLU A 157 -17.19 -8.41 -6.15
CA GLU A 157 -18.15 -9.29 -6.81
C GLU A 157 -17.44 -10.43 -7.54
N PRO A 158 -17.89 -11.70 -7.44
CA PRO A 158 -17.31 -12.79 -8.21
C PRO A 158 -17.34 -12.51 -9.72
N ALA A 159 -16.33 -12.97 -10.46
CA ALA A 159 -16.18 -12.71 -11.90
C ALA A 159 -16.13 -11.22 -12.30
N SER A 160 -15.61 -10.37 -11.41
CA SER A 160 -15.35 -8.95 -11.69
C SER A 160 -13.85 -8.65 -11.70
N ILE A 161 -13.46 -7.53 -12.33
CA ILE A 161 -12.05 -7.09 -12.38
C ILE A 161 -11.49 -6.90 -10.98
N SER A 162 -12.31 -6.42 -10.03
CA SER A 162 -11.86 -6.23 -8.66
C SER A 162 -11.66 -7.52 -7.88
N ALA A 163 -12.36 -8.61 -8.19
CA ALA A 163 -12.13 -9.89 -7.51
C ALA A 163 -10.79 -10.54 -7.88
N GLU A 164 -10.25 -10.26 -9.07
CA GLU A 164 -8.95 -10.76 -9.51
C GLU A 164 -7.79 -9.97 -8.89
N ASN A 165 -8.00 -8.67 -8.68
CA ASN A 165 -6.94 -7.72 -8.34
C ASN A 165 -6.95 -7.27 -6.88
N LEU A 166 -8.10 -7.32 -6.20
CA LEU A 166 -8.30 -6.78 -4.85
C LEU A 166 -8.95 -7.83 -3.94
N LYS A 167 -8.67 -7.73 -2.64
CA LYS A 167 -9.32 -8.52 -1.60
C LYS A 167 -10.12 -7.63 -0.67
N ILE A 168 -11.14 -8.22 -0.05
CA ILE A 168 -11.92 -7.54 0.98
C ILE A 168 -10.99 -7.16 2.13
N GLY A 169 -11.07 -5.90 2.54
CA GLY A 169 -10.23 -5.32 3.58
C GLY A 169 -8.98 -4.58 3.08
N ASP A 170 -8.67 -4.63 1.79
CA ASP A 170 -7.58 -3.84 1.22
C ASP A 170 -7.89 -2.34 1.37
N HIS A 171 -6.91 -1.55 1.76
CA HIS A 171 -7.01 -0.11 1.84
C HIS A 171 -6.42 0.52 0.57
N ILE A 172 -7.22 1.29 -0.16
CA ILE A 172 -6.77 1.99 -1.38
C ILE A 172 -6.12 3.31 -0.95
N VAL A 173 -4.80 3.37 -1.05
CA VAL A 173 -3.99 4.54 -0.64
C VAL A 173 -4.00 5.60 -1.73
N ASP A 174 -3.74 5.17 -2.98
CA ASP A 174 -3.72 6.05 -4.14
C ASP A 174 -4.33 5.40 -5.39
N ILE A 175 -4.70 6.25 -6.33
CA ILE A 175 -5.23 5.85 -7.64
C ILE A 175 -4.57 6.73 -8.70
N ASN A 176 -3.82 6.10 -9.61
CA ASN A 176 -2.98 6.75 -10.62
C ASN A 176 -2.01 7.80 -10.02
N GLY A 177 -1.46 7.52 -8.83
CA GLY A 177 -0.56 8.42 -8.10
C GLY A 177 -1.25 9.56 -7.36
N GLN A 178 -2.58 9.66 -7.43
CA GLN A 178 -3.35 10.63 -6.64
C GLN A 178 -3.80 9.97 -5.33
N PRO A 179 -3.41 10.51 -4.15
CA PRO A 179 -3.81 9.95 -2.86
C PRO A 179 -5.32 10.10 -2.67
N VAL A 180 -5.94 9.08 -2.09
CA VAL A 180 -7.40 9.04 -1.91
C VAL A 180 -7.76 8.79 -0.45
N THR A 181 -8.57 9.69 0.11
CA THR A 181 -9.04 9.62 1.50
C THR A 181 -10.56 9.42 1.60
N ASP A 182 -11.30 9.66 0.51
CA ASP A 182 -12.75 9.61 0.48
C ASP A 182 -13.29 8.66 -0.60
N LYS A 183 -14.41 7.98 -0.30
CA LYS A 183 -14.99 6.97 -1.19
C LYS A 183 -15.51 7.57 -2.51
N ASP A 184 -16.02 8.80 -2.50
CA ASP A 184 -16.63 9.42 -3.67
C ASP A 184 -15.54 9.95 -4.60
N VAL A 185 -14.44 10.47 -4.02
CA VAL A 185 -13.22 10.81 -4.76
C VAL A 185 -12.61 9.56 -5.40
N ALA A 186 -12.46 8.45 -4.64
CA ALA A 186 -12.01 7.15 -5.17
C ALA A 186 -12.85 6.71 -6.36
N ARG A 187 -14.18 6.69 -6.19
CA ARG A 187 -15.10 6.24 -7.24
C ARG A 187 -14.96 7.10 -8.50
N GLY A 188 -14.89 8.43 -8.35
CA GLY A 188 -14.74 9.35 -9.46
C GLY A 188 -13.46 9.12 -10.25
N ILE A 189 -12.32 8.96 -9.57
CA ILE A 189 -11.02 8.73 -10.22
C ILE A 189 -10.98 7.36 -10.90
N LEU A 190 -11.54 6.31 -10.27
CA LEU A 190 -11.61 4.96 -10.85
C LEU A 190 -12.41 4.94 -12.14
N VAL A 191 -13.64 5.46 -12.10
CA VAL A 191 -14.53 5.44 -13.26
C VAL A 191 -13.93 6.25 -14.40
N LYS A 192 -13.45 7.47 -14.12
CA LYS A 192 -12.79 8.31 -15.14
C LYS A 192 -11.54 7.65 -15.71
N GLY A 193 -10.71 7.05 -14.85
CA GLY A 193 -9.48 6.39 -15.28
C GLY A 193 -9.74 5.19 -16.18
N LEU A 194 -10.68 4.32 -15.81
CA LEU A 194 -11.03 3.13 -16.58
C LEU A 194 -11.73 3.49 -17.90
N GLN A 195 -12.62 4.49 -17.91
CA GLN A 195 -13.29 4.92 -19.13
C GLN A 195 -12.35 5.63 -20.11
N ALA A 196 -11.41 6.45 -19.62
CA ALA A 196 -10.54 7.24 -20.48
C ALA A 196 -9.32 6.46 -21.01
N ARG A 197 -8.74 5.57 -20.18
CA ARG A 197 -7.48 4.87 -20.49
C ARG A 197 -7.63 3.36 -20.65
N GLY A 198 -8.75 2.78 -20.22
CA GLY A 198 -8.89 1.33 -20.12
C GLY A 198 -8.03 0.71 -19.01
N GLU A 199 -7.27 1.49 -18.26
CA GLU A 199 -6.43 0.99 -17.16
C GLU A 199 -6.26 1.98 -16.02
N VAL A 200 -6.09 1.43 -14.83
CA VAL A 200 -5.84 2.17 -13.59
C VAL A 200 -4.79 1.44 -12.77
N THR A 201 -3.85 2.19 -12.20
CA THR A 201 -2.83 1.67 -11.29
C THR A 201 -3.03 2.24 -9.90
N MET A 202 -3.06 1.41 -8.87
CA MET A 202 -3.33 1.82 -7.49
C MET A 202 -2.33 1.22 -6.53
N VAL A 203 -1.98 1.98 -5.50
CA VAL A 203 -1.27 1.45 -4.34
C VAL A 203 -2.29 0.99 -3.32
N ILE A 204 -2.19 -0.27 -2.92
CA ILE A 204 -3.02 -0.86 -1.87
C ILE A 204 -2.19 -1.18 -0.64
N GLU A 205 -2.80 -1.02 0.52
CA GLU A 205 -2.31 -1.44 1.83
C GLU A 205 -3.09 -2.69 2.25
N ARG A 206 -2.39 -3.81 2.41
CA ARG A 206 -2.95 -5.13 2.72
C ARG A 206 -2.62 -5.53 4.18
N PRO A 207 -3.60 -5.94 5.00
CA PRO A 207 -3.34 -6.37 6.37
C PRO A 207 -2.70 -7.77 6.40
N GLU A 208 -1.53 -7.90 7.02
CA GLU A 208 -0.82 -9.17 7.17
C GLU A 208 -1.02 -9.77 8.56
N THR A 209 -0.85 -8.96 9.61
CA THR A 209 -0.94 -9.42 11.00
C THR A 209 -2.39 -9.64 11.42
N MET A 210 -2.59 -10.50 12.42
CA MET A 210 -3.91 -10.77 13.01
C MET A 210 -4.55 -9.50 13.57
N GLU A 211 -3.75 -8.64 14.20
CA GLU A 211 -4.21 -7.35 14.72
C GLU A 211 -4.71 -6.43 13.61
N ALA A 212 -3.96 -6.32 12.51
CA ALA A 212 -4.35 -5.52 11.34
C ALA A 212 -5.65 -6.05 10.71
N LYS A 213 -5.77 -7.37 10.56
CA LYS A 213 -6.99 -8.01 10.03
C LYS A 213 -8.21 -7.73 10.93
N HIS A 214 -8.06 -7.85 12.25
CA HIS A 214 -9.12 -7.53 13.21
C HIS A 214 -9.52 -6.06 13.14
N TRP A 215 -8.55 -5.15 13.01
CA TRP A 215 -8.83 -3.72 12.86
C TRP A 215 -9.65 -3.44 11.59
N VAL A 216 -9.25 -4.00 10.44
CA VAL A 216 -9.96 -3.85 9.18
C VAL A 216 -11.37 -4.44 9.26
N GLN A 217 -11.53 -5.62 9.86
CA GLN A 217 -12.84 -6.23 10.04
C GLN A 217 -13.77 -5.36 10.88
N ARG A 218 -13.27 -4.77 11.97
CA ARG A 218 -14.01 -3.80 12.79
C ARG A 218 -14.37 -2.55 11.97
N ALA A 219 -13.44 -2.01 11.20
CA ALA A 219 -13.70 -0.86 10.34
C ALA A 219 -14.81 -1.14 9.30
N LEU A 220 -14.86 -2.37 8.76
CA LEU A 220 -15.88 -2.79 7.82
C LEU A 220 -17.26 -3.02 8.46
N THR A 221 -17.33 -3.49 9.71
CA THR A 221 -18.61 -3.72 10.41
C THR A 221 -19.23 -2.47 11.03
N VAL A 222 -18.42 -1.49 11.45
CA VAL A 222 -18.92 -0.26 12.08
C VAL A 222 -19.86 0.48 11.12
N GLN A 223 -21.17 0.51 11.41
CA GLN A 223 -22.09 1.36 10.67
C GLN A 223 -21.73 2.81 10.97
N THR A 224 -21.39 3.56 9.94
CA THR A 224 -20.90 4.94 10.06
C THR A 224 -22.02 5.86 10.53
N ALA A 225 -22.10 6.08 11.84
CA ALA A 225 -22.75 7.25 12.45
C ALA A 225 -21.73 8.39 12.69
N GLN A 226 -20.65 8.43 11.89
CA GLN A 226 -19.68 9.51 11.97
C GLN A 226 -20.20 10.69 11.13
N PRO A 227 -20.33 11.89 11.70
CA PRO A 227 -20.69 13.06 10.93
C PRO A 227 -19.65 13.25 9.81
N PRO A 228 -20.08 13.56 8.58
CA PRO A 228 -19.16 13.80 7.47
C PRO A 228 -18.15 14.87 7.87
N SER A 229 -16.89 14.68 7.48
CA SER A 229 -15.88 15.72 7.65
C SER A 229 -16.38 17.01 6.99
N VAL A 230 -16.46 18.08 7.78
CA VAL A 230 -17.02 19.34 7.33
C VAL A 230 -16.17 19.86 6.17
N ARG A 231 -16.82 20.10 5.03
CA ARG A 231 -16.16 20.66 3.86
C ARG A 231 -15.61 22.03 4.25
N MET A 232 -14.29 22.17 4.22
CA MET A 232 -13.63 23.47 4.43
C MET A 232 -14.24 24.51 3.48
N ASN A 233 -14.70 25.65 4.02
CA ASN A 233 -15.35 26.71 3.25
C ASN A 233 -14.46 27.21 2.11
N SER A 234 -15.05 27.71 1.03
CA SER A 234 -14.31 28.20 -0.15
C SER A 234 -13.24 29.22 0.23
N ASP A 235 -13.59 30.17 1.10
CA ASP A 235 -12.66 31.19 1.60
C ASP A 235 -11.42 30.58 2.28
N VAL A 236 -11.62 29.59 3.16
CA VAL A 236 -10.49 28.91 3.83
C VAL A 236 -9.65 28.11 2.84
N ARG A 237 -10.25 27.54 1.79
CA ARG A 237 -9.51 26.87 0.70
C ARG A 237 -8.67 27.86 -0.09
N ASP A 238 -9.23 29.04 -0.39
CA ASP A 238 -8.55 30.10 -1.13
C ASP A 238 -7.37 30.66 -0.32
N ILE A 239 -7.56 30.89 0.97
CA ILE A 239 -6.49 31.28 1.91
C ILE A 239 -5.40 30.21 1.95
N ALA A 240 -5.77 28.94 2.11
CA ALA A 240 -4.82 27.83 2.16
C ALA A 240 -4.05 27.67 0.85
N GLN A 241 -4.72 27.84 -0.30
CA GLN A 241 -4.08 27.78 -1.61
C GLN A 241 -3.09 28.94 -1.79
N LYS A 242 -3.45 30.15 -1.36
CA LYS A 242 -2.59 31.33 -1.40
C LYS A 242 -1.34 31.16 -0.52
N GLU A 243 -1.50 30.64 0.70
CA GLU A 243 -0.36 30.37 1.58
C GLU A 243 0.52 29.23 1.05
N ARG A 244 -0.07 28.17 0.48
CA ARG A 244 0.69 27.09 -0.16
C ARG A 244 1.50 27.59 -1.36
N ALA A 245 0.95 28.50 -2.16
CA ALA A 245 1.67 29.18 -3.24
C ALA A 245 2.79 30.09 -2.71
N ARG A 246 2.53 30.84 -1.63
CA ARG A 246 3.53 31.69 -0.96
C ARG A 246 4.68 30.87 -0.38
N LEU A 247 4.41 29.70 0.19
CA LEU A 247 5.41 28.77 0.70
C LEU A 247 6.22 28.16 -0.44
N ALA A 248 5.57 27.71 -1.51
CA ALA A 248 6.25 27.20 -2.71
C ALA A 248 7.20 28.26 -3.32
N ALA A 249 6.78 29.53 -3.36
CA ALA A 249 7.62 30.64 -3.84
C ALA A 249 8.80 30.99 -2.90
N LYS A 250 8.82 30.46 -1.67
CA LYS A 250 9.91 30.62 -0.70
C LYS A 250 10.85 29.41 -0.66
N VAL A 251 10.45 28.26 -1.19
CA VAL A 251 11.33 27.08 -1.32
C VAL A 251 12.52 27.47 -2.20
N GLY A 252 13.73 27.41 -1.65
CA GLY A 252 14.99 27.78 -2.31
C GLY A 252 15.56 29.15 -1.91
N LYS A 253 14.85 29.96 -1.12
CA LYS A 253 15.45 31.16 -0.51
C LYS A 253 16.17 30.77 0.78
N GLU A 254 17.41 31.25 0.94
CA GLU A 254 18.19 31.04 2.17
C GLU A 254 17.37 31.48 3.39
N LEU A 255 17.16 30.55 4.33
CA LEU A 255 16.53 30.84 5.60
C LEU A 255 17.49 31.76 6.37
N LYS A 256 17.13 33.05 6.48
CA LYS A 256 17.89 33.98 7.29
C LYS A 256 17.88 33.48 8.74
N SER A 257 19.07 33.27 9.28
CA SER A 257 19.27 32.90 10.69
C SER A 257 18.49 33.85 11.60
N ILE A 258 17.72 33.29 12.54
CA ILE A 258 17.10 34.03 13.62
C ILE A 258 18.12 34.44 14.71
N LEU A 259 19.32 33.86 14.69
CA LEU A 259 20.44 34.27 15.53
C LEU A 259 21.12 35.46 14.85
N GLY A 260 20.80 36.65 15.36
CA GLY A 260 21.12 37.94 14.78
C GLY A 260 22.61 38.25 14.73
N GLY A 261 23.11 38.52 13.52
CA GLY A 261 24.27 39.40 13.36
C GLY A 261 23.90 40.78 13.89
N GLN A 262 24.79 41.37 14.71
CA GLN A 262 24.63 42.66 15.37
C GLN A 262 24.00 43.71 14.45
N LYS A 263 22.70 43.94 14.59
CA LYS A 263 22.05 45.12 14.04
C LYS A 263 22.11 46.20 15.10
N ARG A 264 22.65 47.36 14.70
CA ARG A 264 22.60 48.62 15.47
C ARG A 264 21.18 48.82 16.03
N PRO A 265 21.02 49.26 17.29
CA PRO A 265 19.71 49.44 17.87
C PRO A 265 18.94 50.45 17.02
N ALA A 266 17.87 49.98 16.36
CA ALA A 266 16.91 50.86 15.74
C ALA A 266 16.23 51.64 16.87
N ALA A 267 16.28 52.97 16.82
CA ALA A 267 15.55 53.82 17.75
C ALA A 267 14.06 53.53 17.59
N VAL A 268 13.45 52.89 18.59
CA VAL A 268 12.01 52.65 18.63
C VAL A 268 11.36 53.95 19.14
N ALA A 269 10.66 54.65 18.26
CA ALA A 269 9.75 55.71 18.65
C ALA A 269 8.35 55.10 18.83
N ILE A 270 7.75 55.29 20.00
CA ILE A 270 6.37 54.86 20.26
C ILE A 270 5.47 55.93 19.65
N ASP A 271 4.73 55.56 18.61
CA ASP A 271 3.65 56.37 18.06
C ASP A 271 2.35 55.91 18.71
N ASP A 272 1.69 56.78 19.47
CA ASP A 272 0.44 56.49 20.22
C ASP A 272 -0.81 56.35 19.33
N ARG A 273 -0.63 56.25 18.01
CA ARG A 273 -1.72 56.00 17.06
C ARG A 273 -2.21 54.57 17.21
N GLN A 274 -3.32 54.39 17.93
CA GLN A 274 -4.08 53.15 17.94
C GLN A 274 -4.64 52.85 16.55
N LEU A 275 -3.95 52.01 15.77
CA LEU A 275 -4.49 51.40 14.56
C LEU A 275 -5.50 50.31 14.97
N GLY A 276 -6.76 50.71 15.12
CA GLY A 276 -7.86 49.78 15.32
C GLY A 276 -8.15 49.02 14.03
N HIS A 277 -7.88 47.71 14.01
CA HIS A 277 -8.39 46.83 12.97
C HIS A 277 -9.78 46.34 13.37
N ILE A 278 -10.78 46.58 12.53
CA ILE A 278 -12.14 46.08 12.72
C ILE A 278 -12.15 44.59 12.33
N ILE A 279 -12.32 43.69 13.31
CA ILE A 279 -12.28 42.23 13.11
C ILE A 279 -13.71 41.63 13.04
N ALA A 280 -14.75 42.44 12.83
CA ALA A 280 -16.11 41.92 12.71
C ALA A 280 -16.85 42.60 11.56
N SER A 281 -17.07 41.85 10.48
CA SER A 281 -18.07 42.14 9.45
C SER A 281 -19.10 41.03 9.51
N ASP A 282 -20.21 41.27 10.19
CA ASP A 282 -21.37 40.37 10.20
C ASP A 282 -22.11 40.49 8.86
N ASN A 283 -22.62 39.38 8.34
CA ASN A 283 -23.10 39.19 6.97
C ASN A 283 -24.52 39.77 6.73
N GLU A 284 -24.98 40.70 7.57
CA GLU A 284 -26.35 41.24 7.53
C GLU A 284 -26.44 42.76 7.33
N GLY A 285 -25.35 43.41 6.92
CA GLY A 285 -25.41 44.78 6.37
C GLY A 285 -25.89 45.87 7.34
N LYS A 286 -25.87 45.63 8.65
CA LYS A 286 -26.21 46.64 9.66
C LYS A 286 -24.94 47.23 10.27
N ASN A 287 -24.77 48.55 10.12
CA ASN A 287 -23.68 49.28 10.76
C ASN A 287 -23.83 49.27 12.28
N LEU A 288 -22.89 48.63 12.98
CA LEU A 288 -22.82 48.63 14.44
C LEU A 288 -22.25 49.96 14.94
N ARG A 289 -22.90 50.56 15.95
CA ARG A 289 -22.43 51.79 16.60
C ARG A 289 -21.16 51.53 17.41
N ALA A 290 -20.17 52.41 17.26
CA ALA A 290 -18.97 52.39 18.07
C ALA A 290 -19.30 52.70 19.54
N VAL A 291 -18.83 51.85 20.45
CA VAL A 291 -18.87 52.10 21.89
C VAL A 291 -17.75 53.09 22.23
N LYS A 292 -18.10 54.26 22.76
CA LYS A 292 -17.12 55.19 23.34
C LYS A 292 -16.61 54.61 24.67
N LYS A 293 -15.30 54.73 24.89
CA LYS A 293 -14.66 54.46 26.19
C LYS A 293 -15.20 55.39 27.27
#